data_AF-A0AAD8XVP3-F1
#
_entry.id   AF-A0AAD8XVP3-F1
#
_cell.length_a   1.000
_cell.length_b   1.000
_cell.length_c   1.000
_cell.angle_alpha   90.00
_cell.angle_beta   90.00
_cell.angle_gamma   90.00
#
_symmetry.space_group_name_H-M   'P 1'
#
loop_
_entity.id
_entity.type
_entity.pdbx_description
1 polymer ?
#
loop_
_entity_poly.entity_id
_entity_poly.type
_entity_poly.pdbx_seq_one_letter_code
_entity_poly.pdbx_strand_id
1 'polypeptide(L)'
;MPANPLANATSYLSVVLCDGSSRKLIAGWWYFILGISILQLLISIFAMSSRGGTEAFISLWSSLVLLSLCIGGTIIMRKFQTSVAVGFFMGAVVAASQMFFLLFFIMLGYIDDRLAEGESVHGERFTSFVCLVQALLLGAFAATLASHRSEIFFTIPRRFVEIKYEPLKNLVLIPTYPLYRRLNHHGSRNSYQPYHGG
;
A
#
# COMPACT_ATOMS: atom_id res chain seq x y z
N MET A 1 -13.45 6.16 17.45
CA MET A 1 -13.43 5.96 15.98
C MET A 1 -13.42 4.45 15.77
N PRO A 2 -14.37 3.85 15.02
CA PRO A 2 -14.38 2.41 14.82
C PRO A 2 -13.10 2.01 14.10
N ALA A 3 -12.35 1.09 14.69
CA ALA A 3 -11.13 0.56 14.10
C ALA A 3 -11.51 -0.15 12.80
N ASN A 4 -10.90 0.26 11.69
CA ASN A 4 -11.11 -0.42 10.41
C ASN A 4 -10.72 -1.89 10.60
N PRO A 5 -11.62 -2.87 10.37
CA PRO A 5 -11.34 -4.28 10.64
C PRO A 5 -10.12 -4.78 9.87
N LEU A 6 -9.88 -4.19 8.68
CA LEU A 6 -8.70 -4.46 7.86
C LEU A 6 -7.40 -4.01 8.54
N ALA A 7 -7.40 -2.84 9.19
CA ALA A 7 -6.25 -2.30 9.91
C ALA A 7 -5.96 -3.11 11.19
N ASN A 8 -6.99 -3.59 11.89
CA ASN A 8 -6.80 -4.49 13.02
C ASN A 8 -6.21 -5.83 12.58
N ALA A 9 -6.66 -6.40 11.45
CA ALA A 9 -6.10 -7.63 10.91
C ALA A 9 -4.64 -7.46 10.50
N THR A 10 -4.27 -6.33 9.84
CA THR A 10 -2.87 -6.07 9.46
C THR A 10 -1.98 -5.82 10.68
N SER A 11 -2.49 -5.11 11.69
CA SER A 11 -1.76 -4.90 12.95
C SER A 11 -1.52 -6.22 13.69
N TYR A 12 -2.53 -7.09 13.78
CA TYR A 12 -2.39 -8.42 14.40
C TYR A 12 -1.37 -9.28 13.65
N LEU A 13 -1.43 -9.29 12.32
CA LEU A 13 -0.45 -9.99 11.48
C LEU A 13 0.96 -9.42 11.66
N SER A 14 1.10 -8.10 11.82
CA SER A 14 2.40 -7.43 12.01
C SER A 14 3.03 -7.68 13.39
N VAL A 15 2.20 -7.83 14.43
CA VAL A 15 2.66 -8.21 15.77
C VAL A 15 3.13 -9.66 15.77
N VAL A 16 2.39 -10.56 15.10
CA VAL A 16 2.73 -11.98 15.05
C VAL A 16 3.95 -12.27 14.17
N LEU A 17 4.13 -11.58 13.03
CA LEU A 17 5.19 -11.90 12.05
C LEU A 17 6.42 -10.97 12.09
N CYS A 18 6.30 -9.74 12.60
CA CYS A 18 7.30 -8.69 12.43
C CYS A 18 7.58 -7.87 13.70
N ASP A 19 7.26 -8.43 14.86
CA ASP A 19 7.60 -7.86 16.18
C ASP A 19 7.04 -6.43 16.38
N GLY A 20 5.90 -6.14 15.75
CA GLY A 20 5.18 -4.87 15.89
C GLY A 20 5.59 -3.73 14.94
N SER A 21 6.50 -3.95 13.98
CA SER A 21 6.91 -2.90 13.04
C SER A 21 6.20 -2.98 11.68
N SER A 22 5.15 -2.17 11.47
CA SER A 22 4.38 -2.13 10.21
C SER A 22 5.22 -1.81 8.97
N ARG A 23 6.33 -1.05 9.13
CA ARG A 23 7.26 -0.75 8.01
C ARG A 23 8.00 -1.99 7.52
N LYS A 24 8.39 -2.89 8.42
CA LYS A 24 9.05 -4.15 8.06
C LYS A 24 8.08 -5.09 7.35
N LEU A 25 6.81 -5.10 7.77
CA LEU A 25 5.76 -5.88 7.13
C LEU A 25 5.50 -5.41 5.69
N ILE A 26 5.36 -4.11 5.47
CA ILE A 26 5.18 -3.53 4.13
C ILE A 26 6.38 -3.85 3.22
N ALA A 27 7.60 -3.71 3.74
CA ALA A 27 8.81 -4.05 3.00
C ALA A 27 8.89 -5.55 2.67
N GLY A 28 8.59 -6.43 3.64
CA GLY A 28 8.54 -7.88 3.44
C GLY A 28 7.53 -8.29 2.38
N TRP A 29 6.33 -7.68 2.42
CA TRP A 29 5.30 -7.93 1.42
C TRP A 29 5.72 -7.47 0.02
N TRP A 30 6.42 -6.33 -0.07
CA TRP A 30 6.98 -5.84 -1.32
C TRP A 30 8.05 -6.77 -1.90
N TYR A 31 8.96 -7.29 -1.07
CA TYR A 31 9.95 -8.27 -1.51
C TYR A 31 9.32 -9.57 -1.98
N PHE A 32 8.22 -10.00 -1.35
CA PHE A 32 7.47 -11.15 -1.81
C PHE A 32 6.86 -10.94 -3.20
N ILE A 33 6.27 -9.76 -3.45
CA ILE A 33 5.76 -9.35 -4.77
C ILE A 33 6.89 -9.31 -5.80
N LEU A 34 8.06 -8.77 -5.45
CA LEU A 34 9.25 -8.77 -6.32
C LEU A 34 9.70 -10.19 -6.66
N GLY A 35 9.72 -11.10 -5.68
CA GLY A 35 10.09 -12.49 -5.88
C GLY A 35 9.17 -13.21 -6.87
N ILE A 36 7.85 -13.10 -6.68
CA ILE A 36 6.87 -13.66 -7.62
C ILE A 36 6.97 -13.00 -9.00
N SER A 37 7.28 -11.70 -9.05
CA SER A 37 7.43 -10.98 -10.32
C SER A 37 8.63 -11.45 -11.13
N ILE A 38 9.75 -11.75 -10.47
CA ILE A 38 10.91 -12.36 -11.12
C ILE A 38 10.58 -13.75 -11.62
N LEU A 39 9.89 -14.57 -10.81
CA LEU A 39 9.45 -15.89 -11.23
C LEU A 39 8.53 -15.83 -12.46
N GLN A 40 7.58 -14.89 -12.48
CA GLN A 40 6.69 -14.65 -13.62
C GLN A 40 7.46 -14.25 -14.87
N LEU A 41 8.50 -13.42 -14.74
CA LEU A 41 9.38 -13.05 -15.85
C LEU A 41 10.12 -14.26 -16.43
N LEU A 42 10.63 -15.16 -15.57
CA LEU A 42 11.27 -16.40 -16.01
C LEU A 42 10.30 -17.32 -16.74
N ILE A 43 9.08 -17.49 -16.21
CA ILE A 43 8.01 -18.26 -16.88
C ILE A 43 7.69 -17.64 -18.24
N SER A 44 7.65 -16.30 -18.33
CA SER A 44 7.31 -15.59 -19.56
C SER A 44 8.38 -15.80 -20.64
N ILE A 45 9.66 -15.75 -20.26
CA ILE A 45 10.80 -16.03 -21.15
C ILE A 45 10.76 -17.49 -21.63
N PHE A 46 10.49 -18.44 -20.73
CA PHE A 46 10.39 -19.85 -21.09
C PHE A 46 9.22 -20.10 -22.04
N ALA A 47 8.04 -19.55 -21.75
CA ALA A 47 6.85 -19.68 -22.59
C ALA A 47 7.04 -19.05 -23.98
N MET A 48 7.84 -18.00 -24.10
CA MET A 48 8.16 -17.37 -25.38
C MET A 48 8.94 -18.30 -26.32
N SER A 49 9.65 -19.29 -25.79
CA SER A 49 10.36 -20.29 -26.60
C SER A 49 9.45 -21.38 -27.18
N SER A 50 8.24 -21.55 -26.63
CA SER A 50 7.35 -22.67 -26.97
C SER A 50 5.98 -22.27 -27.53
N ARG A 51 5.59 -20.98 -27.45
CA ARG A 51 4.25 -20.51 -27.82
C ARG A 51 4.20 -19.73 -29.14
N GLY A 52 3.01 -19.68 -29.74
CA GLY A 52 2.72 -18.87 -30.93
C GLY A 52 2.74 -17.36 -30.65
N GLY A 53 2.73 -16.55 -31.71
CA GLY A 53 3.00 -15.10 -31.64
C GLY A 53 2.10 -14.32 -30.67
N THR A 54 0.80 -14.56 -30.68
CA THR A 54 -0.17 -13.83 -29.83
C THR A 54 0.02 -14.16 -28.35
N GLU A 55 0.26 -15.42 -28.01
CA GLU A 55 0.46 -15.85 -26.63
C GLU A 55 1.79 -15.36 -26.06
N ALA A 56 2.85 -15.41 -26.88
CA ALA A 56 4.14 -14.85 -26.55
C ALA A 56 4.03 -13.34 -26.29
N PHE A 57 3.23 -12.61 -27.09
CA PHE A 57 2.99 -11.18 -26.89
C PHE A 57 2.28 -10.88 -25.57
N ILE A 58 1.20 -11.59 -25.22
CA ILE A 58 0.47 -11.39 -23.96
C ILE A 58 1.40 -11.64 -22.76
N SER A 59 2.20 -12.71 -22.83
CA SER A 59 3.17 -13.09 -21.81
C SER A 59 4.26 -12.00 -21.64
N LEU A 60 4.86 -11.56 -22.75
CA LEU A 60 5.88 -10.52 -22.76
C LEU A 60 5.33 -9.18 -22.25
N TRP A 61 4.15 -8.78 -22.72
CA TRP A 61 3.50 -7.54 -22.31
C TRP A 61 3.24 -7.51 -20.81
N SER A 62 2.72 -8.60 -20.26
CA SER A 62 2.44 -8.73 -18.83
C SER A 62 3.71 -8.65 -18.00
N SER A 63 4.81 -9.26 -18.47
CA SER A 63 6.12 -9.18 -17.82
C SER A 63 6.68 -7.74 -17.82
N LEU A 64 6.44 -6.98 -18.89
CA LEU A 64 6.91 -5.59 -19.04
C LEU A 64 6.13 -4.65 -18.11
N VAL A 65 4.80 -4.77 -18.07
CA VAL A 65 3.95 -4.03 -17.11
C VAL A 65 4.41 -4.30 -15.69
N LEU A 66 4.69 -5.56 -15.36
CA LEU A 66 5.15 -5.94 -14.03
C LEU A 66 6.53 -5.37 -13.70
N LEU A 67 7.48 -5.40 -14.64
CA LEU A 67 8.80 -4.77 -14.51
C LEU A 67 8.69 -3.27 -14.24
N SER A 68 7.85 -2.58 -15.01
CA SER A 68 7.61 -1.15 -14.83
C SER A 68 7.06 -0.82 -13.44
N LEU A 69 6.18 -1.68 -12.92
CA LEU A 69 5.60 -1.55 -11.58
C LEU A 69 6.64 -1.84 -10.48
N CYS A 70 7.51 -2.83 -10.67
CA CYS A 70 8.61 -3.14 -9.75
C CYS A 70 9.61 -1.98 -9.65
N ILE A 71 10.01 -1.40 -10.79
CA ILE A 71 10.92 -0.25 -10.85
C ILE A 71 10.24 0.98 -10.24
N GLY A 72 9.02 1.29 -10.70
CA GLY A 72 8.24 2.44 -10.22
C GLY A 72 7.97 2.37 -8.71
N GLY A 73 7.55 1.21 -8.21
CA GLY A 73 7.30 1.01 -6.78
C GLY A 73 8.55 1.12 -5.92
N THR A 74 9.69 0.59 -6.40
CA THR A 74 10.97 0.71 -5.69
C THR A 74 11.43 2.17 -5.60
N ILE A 75 11.25 2.96 -6.67
CA ILE A 75 11.57 4.39 -6.68
C ILE A 75 10.67 5.16 -5.71
N ILE A 76 9.36 4.91 -5.73
CA ILE A 76 8.41 5.63 -4.88
C ILE A 76 8.65 5.33 -3.40
N MET A 77 8.94 4.07 -3.06
CA MET A 77 9.28 3.67 -1.69
C MET A 77 10.58 4.30 -1.18
N ARG A 78 11.58 4.54 -2.05
CA ARG A 78 12.89 5.07 -1.64
C ARG A 78 13.03 6.59 -1.74
N LYS A 79 12.39 7.24 -2.71
CA LYS A 79 12.78 8.61 -3.14
C LYS A 79 11.65 9.65 -3.07
N PHE A 80 10.38 9.28 -3.16
CA PHE A 80 9.26 10.24 -3.19
C PHE A 80 8.12 9.84 -2.26
N GLN A 81 8.18 10.26 -1.00
CA GLN A 81 7.05 10.19 -0.07
C GLN A 81 6.09 11.37 -0.24
N THR A 82 5.80 11.77 -1.49
CA THR A 82 4.78 12.78 -1.76
C THR A 82 3.42 12.08 -1.85
N SER A 83 2.39 12.64 -1.20
CA SER A 83 1.06 12.02 -1.12
C SER A 83 0.40 11.79 -2.49
N VAL A 84 0.75 12.61 -3.49
CA VAL A 84 0.27 12.46 -4.87
C VAL A 84 0.91 11.25 -5.56
N ALA A 85 2.23 11.06 -5.43
CA ALA A 85 2.94 9.94 -6.04
C ALA A 85 2.48 8.59 -5.45
N VAL A 86 2.24 8.55 -4.13
CA VAL A 86 1.68 7.36 -3.46
C VAL A 86 0.25 7.06 -3.94
N GLY A 87 -0.57 8.10 -4.17
CA GLY A 87 -1.91 7.94 -4.73
C GLY A 87 -1.90 7.38 -6.15
N PHE A 88 -1.02 7.89 -7.01
CA PHE A 88 -0.84 7.37 -8.37
C PHE A 88 -0.35 5.92 -8.36
N PHE A 89 0.62 5.60 -7.50
CA PHE A 89 1.13 4.25 -7.33
C PHE A 89 0.05 3.27 -6.88
N MET A 90 -0.77 3.66 -5.90
CA MET A 90 -1.90 2.85 -5.46
C MET A 90 -2.86 2.56 -6.62
N GLY A 91 -3.19 3.57 -7.42
CA GLY A 91 -4.02 3.40 -8.62
C GLY A 91 -3.39 2.44 -9.63
N ALA A 92 -2.09 2.58 -9.90
CA ALA A 92 -1.35 1.70 -10.81
C ALA A 92 -1.32 0.24 -10.32
N VAL A 93 -1.14 0.01 -9.02
CA VAL A 93 -1.17 -1.34 -8.42
C VAL A 93 -2.56 -1.97 -8.53
N VAL A 94 -3.63 -1.20 -8.30
CA VAL A 94 -5.01 -1.68 -8.47
C VAL A 94 -5.30 -2.01 -9.94
N ALA A 95 -4.91 -1.13 -10.87
CA ALA A 95 -5.08 -1.38 -12.30
C ALA A 95 -4.31 -2.63 -12.77
N ALA A 96 -3.07 -2.81 -12.28
CA ALA A 96 -2.29 -4.02 -12.55
C ALA A 96 -2.94 -5.27 -11.96
N SER A 97 -3.46 -5.21 -10.73
CA SER A 97 -4.20 -6.31 -10.10
C SER A 97 -5.42 -6.72 -10.95
N GLN A 98 -6.20 -5.75 -11.43
CA GLN A 98 -7.33 -6.00 -12.33
C GLN A 98 -6.90 -6.61 -13.66
N MET A 99 -5.81 -6.13 -14.25
CA MET A 99 -5.25 -6.70 -15.49
C MET A 99 -4.86 -8.17 -15.30
N PHE A 100 -4.16 -8.52 -14.21
CA PHE A 100 -3.77 -9.91 -13.93
C PHE A 100 -4.98 -10.82 -13.64
N PHE A 101 -6.02 -10.26 -13.02
CA PHE A 101 -7.28 -10.98 -12.80
C PHE A 101 -8.02 -11.27 -14.11
N LEU A 102 -8.03 -10.33 -15.06
CA LEU A 102 -8.56 -10.58 -16.40
C LEU A 102 -7.71 -11.59 -17.17
N LEU A 103 -6.39 -11.52 -17.04
CA LEU A 103 -5.47 -12.49 -17.65
C LEU A 103 -5.74 -13.91 -17.15
N PHE A 104 -6.06 -14.07 -15.87
CA PHE A 104 -6.46 -15.36 -15.30
C PHE A 104 -7.68 -15.95 -16.02
N PHE A 105 -8.73 -15.16 -16.23
CA PHE A 105 -9.92 -15.62 -16.97
C PHE A 105 -9.62 -15.96 -18.43
N ILE A 106 -8.80 -15.14 -19.09
CA ILE A 106 -8.37 -15.42 -20.47
C ILE A 106 -7.62 -16.75 -20.54
N MET A 107 -6.70 -17.00 -19.59
CA MET A 107 -5.95 -18.25 -19.53
C MET A 107 -6.85 -19.45 -19.20
N LEU A 108 -7.90 -19.28 -18.40
CA LEU A 108 -8.88 -20.34 -18.17
C LEU A 108 -9.62 -20.73 -19.45
N GLY A 109 -10.15 -19.76 -20.20
CA GLY A 109 -10.79 -20.04 -21.49
C GLY A 109 -9.82 -20.73 -22.45
N TYR A 110 -8.57 -20.28 -22.48
CA TYR A 110 -7.53 -20.89 -23.30
C TYR A 110 -7.20 -22.34 -22.92
N ILE A 111 -7.24 -22.67 -21.63
CA ILE A 111 -7.06 -24.05 -21.14
C ILE A 111 -8.20 -24.95 -21.65
N ASP A 112 -9.44 -24.45 -21.63
CA ASP A 112 -10.61 -25.21 -22.10
C ASP A 112 -10.53 -25.47 -23.61
N ASP A 113 -10.11 -24.49 -24.41
CA ASP A 113 -9.89 -24.64 -25.85
C ASP A 113 -8.80 -25.69 -26.15
N ARG A 114 -7.65 -25.61 -25.47
CA ARG A 114 -6.54 -26.58 -25.62
C ARG A 114 -6.91 -28.01 -25.17
N LEU A 115 -7.76 -28.13 -24.15
CA LEU A 115 -8.30 -29.41 -23.71
C LEU A 115 -9.23 -30.03 -24.77
N ALA A 116 -10.03 -29.22 -25.45
CA ALA A 116 -10.87 -29.68 -26.55
C ALA A 116 -10.04 -30.17 -27.75
N GLU A 117 -8.87 -29.58 -27.98
CA GLU A 117 -7.91 -29.98 -29.02
C GLU A 117 -7.01 -31.17 -28.60
N GLY A 118 -7.09 -31.61 -27.34
CA GLY A 118 -6.34 -32.76 -26.82
C GLY A 118 -4.86 -32.47 -26.52
N GLU A 119 -4.48 -31.19 -26.40
CA GLU A 119 -3.11 -30.78 -26.12
C GLU A 119 -2.79 -30.73 -24.61
N SER A 120 -1.49 -30.74 -24.28
CA SER A 120 -1.05 -30.67 -22.89
C SER A 120 -1.22 -29.26 -22.30
N VAL A 121 -1.95 -29.13 -21.19
CA VAL A 121 -2.32 -27.85 -20.54
C VAL A 121 -1.62 -27.58 -19.20
N HIS A 122 -0.58 -28.34 -18.86
CA HIS A 122 0.07 -28.22 -17.55
C HIS A 122 0.76 -26.84 -17.33
N GLY A 123 1.36 -26.27 -18.37
CA GLY A 123 2.04 -24.97 -18.28
C GLY A 123 1.06 -23.80 -18.13
N GLU A 124 -0.08 -23.88 -18.80
CA GLU A 124 -1.14 -22.88 -18.84
C GLU A 124 -1.84 -22.81 -17.50
N ARG A 125 -2.15 -23.98 -16.90
CA ARG A 125 -2.73 -24.07 -15.55
C ARG A 125 -1.83 -23.44 -14.49
N PHE A 126 -0.53 -23.71 -14.56
CA PHE A 126 0.43 -23.11 -13.64
C PHE A 126 0.53 -21.59 -13.83
N THR A 127 0.60 -21.13 -15.09
CA THR A 127 0.63 -19.70 -15.42
C THR A 127 -0.62 -18.98 -14.90
N SER A 128 -1.80 -19.56 -15.13
CA SER A 128 -3.08 -19.05 -14.66
C SER A 128 -3.12 -18.92 -13.13
N PHE A 129 -2.66 -19.96 -12.42
CA PHE A 129 -2.54 -19.93 -10.96
C PHE A 129 -1.62 -18.81 -10.46
N VAL A 130 -0.45 -18.64 -11.08
CA VAL A 130 0.49 -17.56 -10.72
C VAL A 130 -0.13 -16.19 -10.99
N CYS A 131 -0.85 -16.00 -12.10
CA CYS A 131 -1.57 -14.75 -12.38
C CYS A 131 -2.64 -14.44 -11.32
N LEU A 132 -3.39 -15.44 -10.85
CA LEU A 132 -4.38 -15.26 -9.78
C LEU A 132 -3.72 -14.87 -8.46
N VAL A 133 -2.65 -15.57 -8.07
CA VAL A 133 -1.89 -15.24 -6.85
C VAL A 133 -1.33 -13.82 -6.95
N GLN A 134 -0.81 -13.43 -8.11
CA GLN A 134 -0.27 -12.10 -8.35
C GLN A 134 -1.37 -11.02 -8.26
N ALA A 135 -2.55 -11.26 -8.82
CA ALA A 135 -3.68 -10.36 -8.73
C ALA A 135 -4.10 -10.12 -7.27
N LEU A 136 -4.21 -11.19 -6.48
CA LEU A 136 -4.55 -11.12 -5.06
C LEU A 136 -3.47 -10.43 -4.23
N LEU A 137 -2.19 -10.71 -4.49
CA LEU A 137 -1.08 -10.07 -3.79
C LEU A 137 -1.02 -8.56 -4.07
N LEU A 138 -1.13 -8.15 -5.33
CA LEU A 138 -1.17 -6.73 -5.70
C LEU A 138 -2.40 -6.04 -5.11
N GLY A 139 -3.56 -6.70 -5.14
CA GLY A 139 -4.80 -6.17 -4.55
C GLY A 139 -4.71 -6.00 -3.03
N ALA A 140 -4.21 -7.02 -2.32
CA ALA A 140 -3.99 -6.97 -0.88
C ALA A 140 -2.95 -5.91 -0.50
N PHE A 141 -1.86 -5.80 -1.26
CA PHE A 141 -0.86 -4.77 -1.07
C PHE A 141 -1.42 -3.35 -1.30
N ALA A 142 -2.25 -3.14 -2.34
CA ALA A 142 -2.97 -1.89 -2.52
C ALA A 142 -3.91 -1.56 -1.36
N ALA A 143 -4.60 -2.57 -0.82
CA ALA A 143 -5.48 -2.40 0.35
C ALA A 143 -4.69 -2.05 1.62
N THR A 144 -3.51 -2.64 1.83
CA THR A 144 -2.61 -2.30 2.94
C THR A 144 -2.01 -0.90 2.78
N LEU A 145 -1.66 -0.49 1.56
CA LEU A 145 -1.27 0.90 1.30
C LEU A 145 -2.43 1.86 1.60
N ALA A 146 -3.67 1.48 1.25
CA ALA A 146 -4.86 2.28 1.52
C ALA A 146 -5.14 2.43 3.02
N SER A 147 -4.97 1.36 3.81
CA SER A 147 -5.22 1.39 5.26
C SER A 147 -4.22 2.31 5.98
N HIS A 148 -2.94 2.20 5.66
CA HIS A 148 -1.89 3.04 6.23
C HIS A 148 -1.86 4.48 5.66
N ARG A 149 -2.48 4.72 4.50
CA ARG A 149 -2.66 6.06 3.94
C ARG A 149 -3.50 6.97 4.85
N SER A 150 -4.39 6.43 5.67
CA SER A 150 -5.25 7.21 6.57
C SER A 150 -4.46 7.99 7.64
N GLU A 151 -3.33 7.47 8.13
CA GLU A 151 -2.43 8.21 9.03
C GLU A 151 -1.69 9.36 8.30
N ILE A 152 -1.35 9.14 7.03
CA ILE A 152 -0.61 10.11 6.21
C ILE A 152 -1.56 11.23 5.71
N PHE A 153 -2.78 10.89 5.30
CA PHE A 153 -3.76 11.84 4.77
C PHE A 153 -4.46 12.65 5.86
N PHE A 154 -4.59 12.17 7.11
CA PHE A 154 -5.16 12.97 8.20
C PHE A 154 -4.28 14.18 8.59
N THR A 155 -3.00 14.15 8.24
CA THR A 155 -2.07 15.27 8.48
C THR A 155 -2.25 16.42 7.48
N ILE A 156 -2.91 16.21 6.35
CA ILE A 156 -2.89 17.15 5.21
C ILE A 156 -4.16 18.02 4.98
N PRO A 157 -5.36 17.84 5.59
CA PRO A 157 -6.42 18.83 5.44
C PRO A 157 -6.18 20.04 6.34
N ARG A 158 -5.45 19.90 7.46
CA ARG A 158 -5.30 21.00 8.42
C ARG A 158 -4.38 22.14 7.93
N ARG A 159 -3.28 21.84 7.21
CA ARG A 159 -2.38 22.91 6.76
C ARG A 159 -2.91 23.72 5.59
N PHE A 160 -3.69 23.10 4.70
CA PHE A 160 -4.31 23.84 3.58
C PHE A 160 -5.58 24.61 4.01
N VAL A 161 -6.26 24.14 5.05
CA VAL A 161 -7.31 24.90 5.74
C VAL A 161 -6.68 26.12 6.41
N GLU A 162 -5.61 25.98 7.23
CA GLU A 162 -4.99 27.15 7.90
C GLU A 162 -4.49 28.23 6.94
N ILE A 163 -3.87 27.87 5.79
CA ILE A 163 -3.39 28.88 4.83
C ILE A 163 -4.56 29.64 4.17
N LYS A 164 -5.75 29.04 4.07
CA LYS A 164 -6.93 29.71 3.51
C LYS A 164 -7.70 30.56 4.54
N TYR A 165 -7.43 30.42 5.84
CA TYR A 165 -8.02 31.27 6.90
C TYR A 165 -7.08 32.36 7.44
N GLU A 166 -5.79 32.32 7.11
CA GLU A 166 -4.80 33.35 7.48
C GLU A 166 -4.91 34.71 6.77
N PRO A 167 -5.46 34.87 5.53
CA PRO A 167 -5.58 36.22 4.96
C PRO A 167 -6.75 37.02 5.53
N LEU A 168 -7.67 36.39 6.29
CA LEU A 168 -8.89 37.03 6.81
C LEU A 168 -8.86 37.38 8.30
N LYS A 169 -7.88 36.85 9.07
CA LYS A 169 -7.66 37.29 10.46
C LYS A 169 -6.86 38.59 10.54
N ASN A 170 -6.03 38.88 9.54
CA ASN A 170 -5.19 40.08 9.52
C ASN A 170 -5.89 41.34 8.97
N LEU A 171 -7.16 41.25 8.55
CA LEU A 171 -7.90 42.39 8.01
C LEU A 171 -9.01 42.94 8.91
N VAL A 172 -9.32 42.27 10.02
CA VAL A 172 -10.32 42.73 10.99
C VAL A 172 -9.84 42.40 12.40
N LEU A 173 -8.93 43.22 12.94
CA LEU A 173 -9.05 43.65 14.33
C LEU A 173 -8.19 44.91 14.57
N ILE A 174 -8.89 46.03 14.50
CA ILE A 174 -8.56 47.32 15.10
C ILE A 174 -8.16 47.10 16.58
N PRO A 175 -7.17 47.84 17.12
CA PRO A 175 -6.56 47.56 18.40
C PRO A 175 -7.44 48.03 19.56
N THR A 176 -7.76 47.13 20.48
CA THR A 176 -8.14 47.49 21.85
C THR A 176 -7.48 46.52 22.82
N TYR A 177 -6.29 46.87 23.30
CA TYR A 177 -5.83 46.42 24.62
C TYR A 177 -6.66 47.18 25.67
N PRO A 178 -7.01 46.54 26.79
CA PRO A 178 -6.15 46.74 27.96
C PRO A 178 -5.97 45.49 28.83
N LEU A 179 -4.72 45.25 29.22
CA LEU A 179 -4.28 45.33 30.61
C LEU A 179 -5.16 44.60 31.67
N TYR A 180 -4.89 43.31 31.92
CA TYR A 180 -5.14 42.69 33.24
C TYR A 180 -4.10 41.58 33.48
N ARG A 181 -2.98 41.92 34.12
CA ARG A 181 -2.76 41.87 35.57
C ARG A 181 -2.26 40.48 36.01
N ARG A 182 -0.93 40.37 36.05
CA ARG A 182 -0.21 39.64 37.09
C ARG A 182 -0.82 40.03 38.44
N LEU A 183 -1.31 39.05 39.21
CA LEU A 183 -1.31 38.99 40.68
C LEU A 183 -2.26 37.85 41.11
N ASN A 184 -1.71 36.67 41.36
CA ASN A 184 -2.02 35.93 42.58
C ASN A 184 -1.00 34.80 42.79
N HIS A 185 0.05 35.20 43.51
CA HIS A 185 0.73 34.38 44.51
C HIS A 185 -0.30 33.97 45.58
N HIS A 186 -0.45 32.68 45.91
CA HIS A 186 -0.42 32.13 47.27
C HIS A 186 -1.06 30.73 47.40
N GLY A 187 -0.34 29.81 48.04
CA GLY A 187 -0.86 28.56 48.63
C GLY A 187 -0.86 27.39 47.65
N SER A 188 -0.20 26.26 47.87
CA SER A 188 0.03 25.59 49.15
C SER A 188 1.18 24.57 49.05
N ARG A 189 2.08 24.58 50.05
CA ARG A 189 2.98 23.47 50.39
C ARG A 189 2.19 22.38 51.13
N ASN A 190 2.52 21.12 50.91
CA ASN A 190 2.67 20.04 51.91
C ASN A 190 2.98 18.74 51.12
N SER A 191 4.20 18.19 51.15
CA SER A 191 4.82 17.43 52.25
C SER A 191 3.98 16.20 52.61
N TYR A 192 4.43 14.98 52.29
CA TYR A 192 4.38 13.78 53.15
C TYR A 192 5.16 12.61 52.51
N GLN A 193 6.24 12.21 53.18
CA GLN A 193 6.90 10.90 53.16
C GLN A 193 7.12 10.54 54.66
N PRO A 194 7.64 9.35 55.01
CA PRO A 194 7.05 8.01 55.10
C PRO A 194 6.67 7.62 56.56
N TYR A 195 5.98 6.48 56.75
CA TYR A 195 5.84 5.81 58.06
C TYR A 195 6.61 4.48 58.07
N HIS A 196 7.51 4.35 59.04
CA HIS A 196 8.14 3.12 59.52
C HIS A 196 7.26 2.48 60.60
N GLY A 197 7.35 1.16 60.77
CA GLY A 197 7.23 0.53 62.09
C GLY A 197 6.23 -0.61 62.20
N GLY A 198 6.76 -1.82 62.34
CA GLY A 198 6.09 -3.08 62.62
C GLY A 198 7.08 -4.21 62.42
#